data_AF-A0A4R1YX24-F1
#
_entry.id   AF-A0A4R1YX24-F1
#
_cell.length_a   1.000
_cell.length_b   1.000
_cell.length_c   1.000
_cell.angle_alpha   90.00
_cell.angle_beta   90.00
_cell.angle_gamma   90.00
#
_symmetry.space_group_name_H-M   'P 1'
#
loop_
_entity.id
_entity.type
_entity.pdbx_description
1 polymer ?
#
loop_
_entity_poly.entity_id
_entity_poly.type
_entity_poly.pdbx_seq_one_letter_code
_entity_poly.pdbx_strand_id
1 'polypeptide(L)'
;MIPFAFRVSATPGAMIEFWRVGWQMALMAQEAQMVIAMRMLGMGGLWATTPQETTRMFTEKAAAFTRAAMQGGQAAARGASPAGIAAEMVRPIRRRTRSNVTRLARRGPKNPLGRP
;
A
#
# COMPACT_ATOMS: atom_id res chain seq x y z
N MET A 1 -33.59 10.07 19.04
CA MET A 1 -32.28 10.06 19.73
C MET A 1 -31.96 8.60 20.07
N ILE A 2 -31.16 7.91 19.24
CA ILE A 2 -30.80 6.49 19.40
C ILE A 2 -29.33 6.45 19.86
N PRO A 3 -28.97 5.81 20.99
CA PRO A 3 -27.59 5.82 21.45
C PRO A 3 -26.77 4.81 20.63
N PHE A 4 -25.78 5.31 19.89
CA PHE A 4 -24.67 4.52 19.36
C PHE A 4 -23.77 4.07 20.52
N ALA A 5 -24.10 2.96 21.16
CA ALA A 5 -23.20 2.32 22.13
C ALA A 5 -22.10 1.57 21.37
N PHE A 6 -20.97 2.23 21.11
CA PHE A 6 -19.76 1.61 20.57
C PHE A 6 -19.11 0.76 21.67
N ARG A 7 -19.63 -0.45 21.90
CA ARG A 7 -19.00 -1.39 22.84
C ARG A 7 -17.76 -1.98 22.17
N VAL A 8 -16.58 -1.42 22.47
CA VAL A 8 -15.30 -2.06 22.16
C VAL A 8 -15.16 -3.27 23.08
N SER A 9 -15.77 -4.39 22.70
CA SER A 9 -15.45 -5.68 23.30
C SER A 9 -14.17 -6.20 22.63
N ALA A 10 -13.08 -6.28 23.38
CA ALA A 10 -11.86 -6.96 22.97
C ALA A 10 -12.14 -8.48 22.88
N THR A 11 -12.74 -8.90 21.77
CA THR A 11 -12.92 -10.32 21.46
C THR A 11 -11.59 -10.88 20.94
N PRO A 12 -11.27 -12.17 21.18
CA PRO A 12 -10.07 -12.79 20.65
C PRO A 12 -9.88 -12.60 19.13
N GLY A 13 -10.99 -12.58 18.37
CA GLY A 13 -10.98 -12.29 16.93
C GLY A 13 -10.56 -10.85 16.58
N ALA A 14 -10.98 -9.85 17.37
CA ALA A 14 -10.58 -8.46 17.16
C ALA A 14 -9.07 -8.26 17.38
N MET A 15 -8.48 -8.98 18.33
CA MET A 15 -7.04 -8.95 18.59
C MET A 15 -6.26 -9.51 17.39
N ILE A 16 -6.69 -10.64 16.83
CA ILE A 16 -6.03 -11.26 15.65
C ILE A 16 -6.10 -10.32 14.43
N GLU A 17 -7.25 -9.69 14.16
CA GLU A 17 -7.38 -8.75 13.04
C GLU A 17 -6.52 -7.49 13.23
N PHE A 18 -6.42 -6.98 14.46
CA PHE A 18 -5.52 -5.87 14.77
C PHE A 18 -4.05 -6.22 14.48
N TRP A 19 -3.57 -7.38 14.95
CA TRP A 19 -2.22 -7.86 14.66
C TRP A 19 -1.98 -8.08 13.16
N ARG A 20 -2.98 -8.62 12.46
CA ARG A 20 -2.91 -8.85 11.01
C ARG A 20 -2.78 -7.53 10.24
N VAL A 21 -3.56 -6.52 10.60
CA VAL A 21 -3.46 -5.18 10.00
C VAL A 21 -2.11 -4.54 10.32
N GLY A 22 -1.67 -4.61 11.58
CA GLY A 22 -0.35 -4.12 11.99
C GLY A 22 0.79 -4.73 11.16
N TRP A 23 0.75 -6.05 10.94
CA TRP A 23 1.72 -6.74 10.09
C TRP A 23 1.65 -6.30 8.62
N GLN A 24 0.44 -6.14 8.06
CA GLN A 24 0.29 -5.64 6.69
C GLN A 24 0.81 -4.21 6.53
N MET A 25 0.61 -3.36 7.54
CA MET A 25 1.13 -2.00 7.57
C MET A 25 2.66 -1.98 7.66
N ALA A 26 3.26 -2.84 8.50
CA ALA A 26 4.71 -2.98 8.61
C ALA A 26 5.36 -3.42 7.29
N LEU A 27 4.80 -4.44 6.63
CA LEU A 27 5.26 -4.87 5.30
C LEU A 27 5.12 -3.76 4.27
N MET A 28 3.98 -3.06 4.27
CA MET A 28 3.75 -1.94 3.34
C MET A 28 4.74 -0.79 3.58
N ALA A 29 5.09 -0.51 4.84
CA ALA A 29 6.09 0.49 5.19
C ALA A 29 7.48 0.09 4.69
N GLN A 30 7.89 -1.17 4.85
CA GLN A 30 9.15 -1.68 4.29
C GLN A 30 9.17 -1.60 2.76
N GLU A 31 8.11 -2.06 2.09
CA GLU A 31 7.97 -1.97 0.64
C GLU A 31 8.02 -0.51 0.16
N ALA A 32 7.42 0.43 0.90
CA ALA A 32 7.48 1.86 0.60
C ALA A 32 8.91 2.42 0.73
N GLN A 33 9.64 2.04 1.78
CA GLN A 33 11.04 2.43 1.95
C GLN A 33 11.92 1.92 0.80
N MET A 34 11.71 0.68 0.35
CA MET A 34 12.41 0.14 -0.83
C MET A 34 12.13 0.94 -2.10
N VAL A 35 10.86 1.33 -2.34
CA VAL A 35 10.50 2.18 -3.50
C VAL A 35 11.20 3.53 -3.43
N ILE A 36 11.24 4.16 -2.25
CA ILE A 36 11.93 5.45 -2.04
C ILE A 36 13.43 5.28 -2.33
N ALA A 37 14.08 4.27 -1.75
CA ALA A 37 15.49 3.98 -1.98
C ALA A 37 15.80 3.76 -3.47
N MET A 38 15.05 2.90 -4.17
CA MET A 38 15.24 2.65 -5.60
C MET A 38 15.01 3.91 -6.45
N ARG A 39 14.08 4.79 -6.06
CA ARG A 39 13.85 6.06 -6.75
C ARG A 39 14.97 7.06 -6.51
N MET A 40 15.54 7.11 -5.30
CA MET A 40 16.74 7.92 -5.02
C MET A 40 17.95 7.41 -5.81
N LEU A 41 18.19 6.10 -5.84
CA LEU A 41 19.21 5.48 -6.68
C LEU A 41 18.97 5.75 -8.17
N GLY A 42 17.71 5.77 -8.61
CA GLY A 42 17.33 6.12 -9.98
C GLY A 42 17.66 7.56 -10.35
N MET A 43 17.37 8.52 -9.45
CA MET A 43 17.75 9.93 -9.63
C MET A 43 19.27 10.12 -9.63
N GLY A 44 20.00 9.33 -8.84
CA GLY A 44 21.46 9.27 -8.84
C GLY A 44 22.07 8.52 -10.03
N GLY A 45 21.26 8.02 -10.97
CA GLY A 45 21.74 7.29 -12.16
C GLY A 45 22.24 5.87 -11.89
N LEU A 46 22.11 5.38 -10.65
CA LEU A 46 22.56 4.06 -10.21
C LEU A 46 21.51 2.96 -10.45
N TRP A 47 20.25 3.35 -10.69
CA TRP A 47 19.14 2.43 -10.95
C TRP A 47 18.39 2.79 -12.24
N ALA A 48 17.95 1.80 -13.00
CA ALA A 48 17.23 2.03 -14.26
C ALA A 48 15.79 2.53 -13.98
N THR A 49 15.54 3.81 -14.22
CA THR A 49 14.20 4.44 -14.13
C THR A 49 13.85 5.17 -15.43
N THR A 50 12.58 5.18 -15.81
CA THR A 50 12.10 5.78 -17.07
C THR A 50 11.28 7.04 -16.76
N PRO A 51 11.28 8.08 -17.60
CA PRO A 51 10.44 9.26 -17.41
C PRO A 51 8.94 8.93 -17.20
N GLN A 52 8.44 7.86 -17.84
CA GLN A 52 7.07 7.40 -17.65
C GLN A 52 6.76 6.87 -16.22
N GLU A 53 7.78 6.51 -15.41
CA GLU A 53 7.56 6.08 -14.00
C GLU A 53 7.16 7.25 -13.09
N THR A 54 7.56 8.48 -13.44
CA THR A 54 7.20 9.68 -12.67
C THR A 54 5.74 10.04 -12.91
N THR A 55 5.30 10.08 -14.17
CA THR A 55 3.90 10.35 -14.54
C THR A 55 2.94 9.27 -14.06
N ARG A 56 3.34 7.99 -14.10
CA ARG A 56 2.56 6.88 -13.53
C ARG A 56 2.41 6.99 -12.01
N MET A 57 3.41 7.51 -11.30
CA MET A 57 3.34 7.63 -9.84
C MET A 57 2.19 8.53 -9.37
N PHE A 58 1.92 9.62 -10.09
CA PHE A 58 0.84 10.56 -9.74
C PHE A 58 -0.55 9.99 -10.04
N THR A 59 -0.73 9.45 -11.24
CA THR A 59 -2.01 8.85 -11.66
C THR A 59 -2.40 7.64 -10.80
N GLU A 60 -1.41 6.86 -10.37
CA GLU A 60 -1.65 5.68 -9.54
C GLU A 60 -2.00 6.00 -8.09
N LYS A 61 -1.49 7.11 -7.52
CA LYS A 61 -1.84 7.56 -6.17
C LYS A 61 -3.32 7.93 -6.06
N ALA A 62 -3.82 8.70 -7.03
CA ALA A 62 -5.24 9.07 -7.07
C ALA A 62 -6.14 7.83 -7.19
N ALA A 63 -5.84 6.94 -8.13
CA ALA A 63 -6.62 5.72 -8.34
C ALA A 63 -6.59 4.77 -7.12
N ALA A 64 -5.45 4.68 -6.41
CA ALA A 64 -5.34 3.87 -5.19
C ALA A 64 -6.19 4.44 -4.05
N PHE A 65 -6.22 5.77 -3.89
CA PHE A 65 -7.01 6.44 -2.86
C PHE A 65 -8.52 6.27 -3.11
N THR A 66 -8.98 6.46 -4.35
CA THR A 66 -10.39 6.23 -4.72
C THR A 66 -10.81 4.79 -4.44
N ARG A 67 -9.97 3.80 -4.79
CA ARG A 67 -10.26 2.38 -4.50
C ARG A 67 -10.28 2.07 -3.00
N ALA A 68 -9.36 2.65 -2.24
CA ALA A 68 -9.34 2.52 -0.78
C ALA A 68 -10.62 3.09 -0.16
N ALA A 69 -11.04 4.28 -0.58
CA ALA A 69 -12.29 4.90 -0.12
C ALA A 69 -13.52 4.05 -0.45
N MET A 70 -13.61 3.50 -1.67
CA MET A 70 -14.71 2.61 -2.07
C MET A 70 -14.74 1.32 -1.23
N GLN A 71 -13.59 0.67 -1.03
CA GLN A 71 -13.51 -0.58 -0.27
C GLN A 71 -13.80 -0.35 1.22
N GLY A 72 -13.32 0.76 1.79
CA GLY A 72 -13.66 1.19 3.14
C GLY A 72 -15.16 1.46 3.30
N GLY A 73 -15.77 2.20 2.37
CA GLY A 73 -17.21 2.46 2.36
C GLY A 73 -18.05 1.18 2.25
N GLN A 74 -17.66 0.25 1.38
CA GLN A 74 -18.32 -1.07 1.26
C GLN A 74 -18.14 -1.94 2.50
N ALA A 75 -16.99 -1.88 3.18
CA ALA A 75 -16.77 -2.60 4.44
C ALA A 75 -17.62 -2.01 5.56
N ALA A 76 -17.70 -0.68 5.64
CA ALA A 76 -18.55 0.03 6.59
C ALA A 76 -20.04 -0.28 6.37
N ALA A 77 -20.50 -0.27 5.12
CA ALA A 77 -21.88 -0.64 4.76
C ALA A 77 -22.24 -2.09 5.11
N ARG A 78 -21.24 -2.99 5.14
CA ARG A 78 -21.38 -4.39 5.59
C ARG A 78 -21.28 -4.56 7.11
N GLY A 79 -21.18 -3.47 7.88
CA GLY A 79 -21.06 -3.52 9.34
C GLY A 79 -19.71 -4.05 9.83
N ALA A 80 -18.65 -3.95 9.02
CA ALA A 80 -17.32 -4.38 9.45
C ALA A 80 -16.83 -3.55 10.65
N SER A 81 -16.03 -4.17 11.51
CA SER A 81 -15.37 -3.46 12.60
C SER A 81 -14.42 -2.39 12.05
N PRO A 82 -14.07 -1.34 12.83
CA PRO A 82 -13.10 -0.33 12.40
C PRO A 82 -11.77 -0.92 11.89
N ALA A 83 -11.29 -1.99 12.53
CA ALA A 83 -10.10 -2.72 12.08
C ALA A 83 -10.33 -3.41 10.72
N GLY A 84 -11.50 -4.02 10.50
CA GLY A 84 -11.87 -4.61 9.21
C GLY A 84 -12.03 -3.57 8.10
N ILE A 85 -12.60 -2.40 8.40
CA ILE A 85 -12.68 -1.28 7.46
C ILE A 85 -11.27 -0.81 7.07
N ALA A 86 -10.40 -0.59 8.06
CA ALA A 86 -9.01 -0.22 7.81
C ALA A 86 -8.27 -1.29 6.97
N ALA A 87 -8.49 -2.58 7.26
CA ALA A 87 -7.90 -3.68 6.48
C ALA A 87 -8.30 -3.62 5.00
N GLU A 88 -9.57 -3.38 4.70
CA GLU A 88 -10.08 -3.25 3.33
C GLU A 88 -9.56 -1.98 2.63
N MET A 89 -9.40 -0.86 3.35
CA MET A 89 -8.80 0.36 2.81
C MET A 89 -7.30 0.19 2.47
N VAL A 90 -6.57 -0.60 3.26
CA VAL A 90 -5.11 -0.80 3.08
C VAL A 90 -4.79 -1.79 1.94
N ARG A 91 -5.64 -2.79 1.72
CA ARG A 91 -5.47 -3.81 0.66
C ARG A 91 -5.09 -3.27 -0.73
N PRO A 92 -5.80 -2.29 -1.33
CA PRO A 92 -5.47 -1.80 -2.66
C PRO A 92 -4.14 -1.05 -2.69
N ILE A 93 -3.81 -0.35 -1.61
CA ILE A 93 -2.53 0.36 -1.43
C ILE A 93 -1.39 -0.66 -1.40
N ARG A 94 -1.49 -1.67 -0.52
CA ARG A 94 -0.50 -2.75 -0.40
C ARG A 94 -0.26 -3.50 -1.71
N ARG A 95 -1.33 -3.84 -2.45
CA ARG A 95 -1.22 -4.48 -3.78
C ARG A 95 -0.41 -3.62 -4.75
N ARG A 96 -0.60 -2.30 -4.73
CA ARG A 96 0.10 -1.37 -5.62
C ARG A 96 1.56 -1.22 -5.20
N THR A 97 1.85 -1.11 -3.90
CA THR A 97 3.21 -1.00 -3.36
C THR A 97 4.04 -2.23 -3.73
N ARG A 98 3.50 -3.44 -3.51
CA ARG A 98 4.14 -4.69 -3.94
C ARG A 98 4.42 -4.73 -5.44
N SER A 99 3.45 -4.35 -6.27
CA SER A 99 3.63 -4.29 -7.72
C SER A 99 4.71 -3.28 -8.14
N ASN A 100 4.83 -2.15 -7.45
CA ASN A 100 5.90 -1.18 -7.68
C ASN A 100 7.26 -1.75 -7.31
N VAL A 101 7.39 -2.38 -6.13
CA VAL A 101 8.64 -3.03 -5.70
C VAL A 101 9.06 -4.08 -6.72
N THR A 102 8.17 -4.99 -7.11
CA THR A 102 8.49 -6.03 -8.10
C THR A 102 8.93 -5.45 -9.43
N ARG A 103 8.27 -4.40 -9.93
CA ARG A 103 8.62 -3.79 -11.21
C ARG A 103 9.94 -3.03 -11.17
N LEU A 104 10.20 -2.28 -10.11
CA LEU A 104 11.47 -1.56 -9.94
C LEU A 104 12.63 -2.53 -9.72
N ALA A 105 12.40 -3.61 -8.95
CA ALA A 105 13.38 -4.67 -8.74
C ALA A 105 13.76 -5.37 -10.06
N ARG A 106 12.78 -5.65 -10.93
CA ARG A 106 13.02 -6.25 -12.25
C ARG A 106 13.88 -5.40 -13.19
N ARG A 107 13.99 -4.10 -12.96
CA ARG A 107 14.84 -3.23 -13.77
C ARG A 107 16.31 -3.29 -13.37
N GLY A 108 16.57 -3.59 -12.10
CA GLY A 108 17.91 -3.74 -11.58
C GLY A 108 18.77 -2.46 -11.59
N PRO A 109 20.01 -2.56 -11.09
CA PRO A 109 21.03 -1.53 -11.21
C PRO A 109 21.24 -1.15 -12.69
N LYS A 110 21.56 0.12 -12.94
CA LYS A 110 21.83 0.57 -14.31
C LYS A 110 23.08 -0.15 -14.83
N ASN A 111 22.95 -0.89 -15.93
CA ASN A 111 24.10 -1.55 -16.57
C ASN A 111 25.04 -0.47 -17.14
N PRO A 112 26.29 -0.33 -16.64
CA PRO A 112 27.25 0.64 -17.18
C PRO A 112 27.70 0.30 -18.61
N LEU A 113 27.42 -0.91 -19.11
CA LEU A 113 27.87 -1.40 -20.42
C LEU A 113 26.77 -1.43 -21.50
N GLY A 114 25.51 -1.10 -21.18
CA GLY A 114 24.43 -0.93 -22.17
C GLY A 114 24.10 -2.14 -23.06
N ARG A 115 24.46 -3.37 -22.66
CA ARG A 115 24.11 -4.60 -23.41
C ARG A 115 22.79 -5.20 -22.91
N PRO A 116 21.94 -5.73 -23.81
CA PRO A 116 20.62 -6.28 -23.47
C PRO A 116 20.71 -7.48 -22.54
#